data_AF-X0X2U8-F1
#
_entry.id   AF-X0X2U8-F1
#
_cell.length_a   1.000
_cell.length_b   1.000
_cell.length_c   1.000
_cell.angle_alpha   90.00
_cell.angle_beta   90.00
_cell.angle_gamma   90.00
#
_symmetry.space_group_name_H-M   'P 1'
#
loop_
_entity.id
_entity.type
_entity.pdbx_description
1 polymer ?
#
loop_
_entity_poly.entity_id
_entity_poly.type
_entity_poly.pdbx_seq_one_letter_code
_entity_poly.pdbx_strand_id
1 'polypeptide(L)'
;MIEEAEKILTLVAERAQLAEGIEGVRSILLIMYRFPSLKNKILSQKTGIAIPTLAAVRNELVKAGIIEKRNFLGEKGREWVKSKLNLNFDYDPVPDNFDSTIKELPKEFAYLNKIKEFLKNRPIPEYALDQSHADFSTVIKKTLYLVKKGDIEGRKIIFLGDDDIISISIGLTGLAKEITIVDIDDRILDFLSQSAE
;
A
#
# COMPACT_ATOMS: atom_id res chain seq x y z
N MET A 1 -11.62 -9.25 13.34
CA MET A 1 -11.83 -9.14 11.87
C MET A 1 -10.53 -9.17 11.08
N ILE A 2 -9.53 -8.33 11.37
CA ILE A 2 -8.21 -8.39 10.69
C ILE A 2 -7.41 -9.63 11.08
N GLU A 3 -7.39 -9.96 12.37
CA GLU A 3 -6.73 -11.17 12.91
C GLU A 3 -7.26 -12.48 12.30
N GLU A 4 -8.51 -12.49 11.87
CA GLU A 4 -9.14 -13.64 11.20
C GLU A 4 -8.70 -13.73 9.73
N ALA A 5 -8.59 -12.59 9.05
CA ALA A 5 -8.08 -12.53 7.69
C ALA A 5 -6.61 -12.97 7.64
N GLU A 6 -5.78 -12.50 8.57
CA GLU A 6 -4.36 -12.87 8.68
C GLU A 6 -4.19 -14.38 8.91
N LYS A 7 -5.00 -15.00 9.78
CA LYS A 7 -5.01 -16.46 9.96
C LYS A 7 -5.32 -17.21 8.67
N ILE A 8 -6.34 -16.76 7.92
CA ILE A 8 -6.70 -17.40 6.65
C ILE A 8 -5.58 -17.25 5.63
N LEU A 9 -5.01 -16.06 5.47
CA LEU A 9 -3.91 -15.82 4.52
C LEU A 9 -2.65 -16.59 4.88
N THR A 10 -2.34 -16.72 6.17
CA THR A 10 -1.22 -17.52 6.68
C THR A 10 -1.40 -18.99 6.31
N LEU A 11 -2.58 -19.55 6.58
CA LEU A 11 -2.90 -20.93 6.22
C LEU A 11 -2.83 -21.18 4.71
N VAL A 12 -3.29 -20.22 3.90
CA VAL A 12 -3.18 -20.29 2.43
C VAL A 12 -1.72 -20.29 2.00
N ALA A 13 -0.89 -19.41 2.58
CA ALA A 13 0.54 -19.34 2.26
C ALA A 13 1.28 -20.63 2.60
N GLU A 14 1.05 -21.17 3.81
CA GLU A 14 1.67 -22.41 4.29
C GLU A 14 1.29 -23.61 3.41
N ARG A 15 0.00 -23.78 3.11
CA ARG A 15 -0.50 -24.89 2.28
C ARG A 15 -0.01 -24.80 0.84
N ALA A 16 0.17 -23.58 0.33
CA ALA A 16 0.73 -23.35 -0.99
C ALA A 16 2.27 -23.36 -1.02
N GLN A 17 2.93 -23.51 0.14
CA GLN A 17 4.39 -23.42 0.30
C GLN A 17 4.96 -22.11 -0.30
N LEU A 18 4.25 -21.00 -0.05
CA LEU A 18 4.61 -19.69 -0.55
C LEU A 18 5.67 -19.05 0.37
N ALA A 19 6.88 -18.82 -0.15
CA ALA A 19 8.00 -18.28 0.63
C ALA A 19 7.74 -16.85 1.13
N GLU A 20 6.99 -16.06 0.37
CA GLU A 20 6.60 -14.69 0.68
C GLU A 20 5.53 -14.61 1.78
N GLY A 21 5.02 -15.75 2.26
CA GLY A 21 4.07 -15.82 3.37
C GLY A 21 2.76 -15.07 3.10
N ILE A 22 2.22 -14.46 4.15
CA ILE A 22 0.98 -13.66 4.09
C ILE A 22 1.04 -12.55 3.03
N GLU A 23 2.20 -11.92 2.87
CA GLU A 23 2.41 -10.80 1.96
C GLU A 23 2.33 -11.23 0.49
N GLY A 24 2.82 -12.42 0.17
CA GLY A 24 2.67 -13.00 -1.16
C GLY A 24 1.20 -13.26 -1.52
N VAL A 25 0.41 -13.82 -0.59
CA VAL A 25 -1.03 -14.06 -0.83
C VAL A 25 -1.77 -12.74 -1.00
N ARG A 26 -1.47 -11.76 -0.15
CA ARG A 26 -2.06 -10.41 -0.24
C ARG A 26 -1.71 -9.72 -1.55
N SER A 27 -0.46 -9.81 -2.02
CA SER A 27 -0.02 -9.28 -3.32
C SER A 27 -0.76 -9.93 -4.49
N ILE A 28 -0.98 -11.25 -4.45
CA ILE A 28 -1.81 -11.95 -5.45
C ILE A 28 -3.24 -11.40 -5.46
N LEU A 29 -3.87 -11.26 -4.28
CA LEU A 29 -5.23 -10.73 -4.15
C LEU A 29 -5.33 -9.28 -4.64
N LEU A 30 -4.35 -8.43 -4.31
CA LEU A 30 -4.26 -7.05 -4.78
C LEU A 30 -4.25 -6.97 -6.31
N ILE A 31 -3.37 -7.73 -6.96
CA ILE A 31 -3.27 -7.70 -8.43
C ILE A 31 -4.52 -8.32 -9.06
N MET A 32 -5.12 -9.36 -8.47
CA MET A 32 -6.40 -9.91 -8.93
C MET A 32 -7.56 -8.91 -8.78
N TYR A 33 -7.54 -8.06 -7.76
CA TYR A 33 -8.55 -7.02 -7.52
C TYR A 33 -8.44 -5.91 -8.55
N ARG A 34 -7.22 -5.38 -8.77
CA ARG A 34 -6.93 -4.28 -9.71
C ARG A 34 -6.97 -4.68 -11.18
N PHE A 35 -6.71 -5.95 -11.49
CA PHE A 35 -6.61 -6.45 -12.87
C PHE A 35 -7.35 -7.79 -13.02
N PRO A 36 -8.68 -7.77 -13.20
CA PRO A 36 -9.49 -8.97 -13.08
C PRO A 36 -9.28 -10.03 -14.17
N SER A 37 -8.67 -9.67 -15.30
CA SER A 37 -8.53 -10.54 -16.49
C SER A 37 -7.08 -10.95 -16.79
N LEU A 38 -6.20 -11.03 -15.78
CA LEU A 38 -4.79 -11.40 -16.01
C LEU A 38 -4.54 -12.90 -16.15
N LYS A 39 -3.78 -13.25 -17.20
CA LYS A 39 -3.16 -14.57 -17.36
C LYS A 39 -2.12 -14.81 -16.26
N ASN A 40 -1.93 -16.07 -15.86
CA ASN A 40 -0.95 -16.46 -14.83
C ASN A 40 0.45 -15.93 -15.09
N LYS A 41 0.88 -15.88 -16.36
CA LYS A 41 2.19 -15.33 -16.75
C LYS A 41 2.34 -13.86 -16.31
N ILE A 42 1.31 -13.04 -16.56
CA ILE A 42 1.36 -11.61 -16.23
C ILE A 42 1.26 -11.41 -14.72
N LEU A 43 0.40 -12.19 -14.04
CA LEU A 43 0.31 -12.14 -12.58
C LEU A 43 1.63 -12.55 -11.91
N SER A 44 2.29 -13.60 -12.42
CA SER A 44 3.61 -14.03 -11.96
C SER A 44 4.66 -12.93 -12.16
N GLN A 45 4.68 -12.26 -13.30
CA GLN A 45 5.58 -11.13 -13.56
C GLN A 45 5.34 -9.95 -12.61
N LYS A 46 4.07 -9.62 -12.31
CA LYS A 46 3.73 -8.52 -11.41
C LYS A 46 4.03 -8.81 -9.94
N THR A 47 3.91 -10.07 -9.52
CA THR A 47 4.08 -10.50 -8.12
C THR A 47 5.50 -10.99 -7.81
N GLY A 48 6.26 -11.41 -8.82
CA GLY A 48 7.54 -12.12 -8.63
C GLY A 48 7.38 -13.60 -8.26
N ILE A 49 6.14 -14.08 -8.07
CA ILE A 49 5.86 -15.44 -7.60
C ILE A 49 5.84 -16.41 -8.77
N ALA A 50 6.49 -17.57 -8.61
CA ALA A 50 6.52 -18.61 -9.63
C ALA A 50 5.11 -19.11 -10.01
N ILE A 51 4.88 -19.36 -11.30
CA ILE A 51 3.57 -19.79 -11.82
C ILE A 51 2.98 -21.01 -11.06
N PRO A 52 3.75 -22.07 -10.75
CA PRO A 52 3.22 -23.22 -10.01
C PRO A 52 2.73 -22.83 -8.60
N THR A 53 3.50 -22.04 -7.87
CA THR A 53 3.18 -21.57 -6.52
C THR A 53 1.95 -20.66 -6.53
N LEU A 54 1.86 -19.74 -7.48
CA LEU A 54 0.69 -18.89 -7.69
C LEU A 54 -0.57 -19.71 -7.98
N ALA A 55 -0.47 -20.77 -8.79
CA ALA A 55 -1.58 -21.68 -9.04
C ALA A 55 -2.00 -22.44 -7.78
N ALA A 56 -1.04 -22.85 -6.94
CA ALA A 56 -1.32 -23.45 -5.64
C ALA A 56 -2.04 -22.48 -4.70
N VAL A 57 -1.58 -21.23 -4.58
CA VAL A 57 -2.25 -20.18 -3.79
C VAL A 57 -3.70 -19.99 -4.23
N ARG A 58 -3.95 -19.87 -5.55
CA ARG A 58 -5.32 -19.73 -6.08
C ARG A 58 -6.21 -20.93 -5.76
N ASN A 59 -5.65 -22.14 -5.74
CA ASN A 59 -6.40 -23.33 -5.33
C ASN A 59 -6.78 -23.28 -3.86
N GLU A 60 -5.85 -22.86 -3.00
CA GLU A 60 -6.10 -22.72 -1.56
C GLU A 60 -7.08 -21.59 -1.25
N LEU A 61 -7.06 -20.47 -2.00
CA LEU A 61 -8.06 -19.40 -1.90
C LEU A 61 -9.49 -19.90 -2.25
N VAL A 62 -9.62 -20.79 -3.24
CA VAL A 62 -10.91 -21.45 -3.55
C VAL A 62 -11.35 -22.36 -2.42
N LYS A 63 -10.46 -23.21 -1.90
CA LYS A 63 -10.76 -24.11 -0.77
C LYS A 63 -11.14 -23.34 0.50
N ALA A 64 -10.51 -22.19 0.75
CA ALA A 64 -10.83 -21.28 1.84
C ALA A 64 -12.14 -20.50 1.60
N GLY A 65 -12.75 -20.63 0.43
CA GLY A 65 -13.99 -19.95 0.08
C GLY A 65 -13.86 -18.44 -0.11
N ILE A 66 -12.65 -17.91 -0.27
CA ILE A 66 -12.42 -16.47 -0.55
C ILE A 66 -12.84 -16.13 -1.98
N ILE A 67 -12.45 -16.98 -2.95
CA ILE A 67 -12.79 -16.83 -4.36
C ILE A 67 -13.54 -18.06 -4.86
N GLU A 68 -14.43 -17.89 -5.84
CA GLU A 68 -15.21 -19.01 -6.39
C GLU A 68 -14.47 -19.76 -7.50
N LYS A 69 -13.66 -19.03 -8.27
CA LYS A 69 -12.92 -19.56 -9.42
C LYS A 69 -11.46 -19.14 -9.31
N ARG A 70 -10.56 -20.02 -9.72
CA ARG A 70 -9.10 -19.78 -9.63
C ARG A 70 -8.63 -18.54 -10.39
N ASN A 71 -9.30 -18.19 -11.49
CA ASN A 71 -8.82 -17.18 -12.45
C ASN A 71 -9.40 -15.78 -12.23
N PHE A 72 -10.39 -15.64 -11.35
CA PHE A 72 -11.12 -14.38 -11.16
C PHE A 72 -11.49 -14.23 -9.69
N LEU A 73 -11.43 -13.01 -9.16
CA LEU A 73 -11.71 -12.76 -7.74
C LEU A 73 -13.17 -13.06 -7.39
N GLY A 74 -14.11 -12.79 -8.30
CA GLY A 74 -15.56 -12.94 -8.05
C GLY A 74 -16.12 -11.74 -7.29
N GLU A 75 -17.45 -11.64 -7.24
CA GLU A 75 -18.12 -10.65 -6.36
C GLU A 75 -17.78 -10.92 -4.90
N LYS A 76 -17.90 -12.18 -4.47
CA LYS A 76 -17.52 -12.63 -3.12
C LYS A 76 -16.08 -12.25 -2.76
N GLY A 77 -15.12 -12.50 -3.64
CA GLY A 77 -13.72 -12.18 -3.37
C GLY A 77 -13.47 -10.67 -3.35
N ARG A 78 -14.16 -9.89 -4.19
CA ARG A 78 -14.11 -8.42 -4.20
C ARG A 78 -14.61 -7.85 -2.87
N GLU A 79 -15.76 -8.32 -2.39
CA GLU A 79 -16.28 -7.96 -1.08
C GLU A 79 -15.35 -8.39 0.06
N TRP A 80 -14.75 -9.58 -0.06
CA TRP A 80 -13.82 -10.08 0.94
C TRP A 80 -12.56 -9.21 1.04
N VAL A 81 -11.90 -8.87 -0.08
CA VAL A 81 -10.69 -8.03 -0.03
C VAL A 81 -11.01 -6.60 0.41
N LYS A 82 -12.17 -6.06 0.03
CA LYS A 82 -12.61 -4.73 0.49
C LYS A 82 -12.88 -4.72 2.00
N SER A 83 -13.62 -5.70 2.52
CA SER A 83 -14.02 -5.72 3.94
C SER A 83 -12.93 -6.22 4.89
N LYS A 84 -12.08 -7.16 4.45
CA LYS A 84 -11.08 -7.81 5.31
C LYS A 84 -9.69 -7.24 5.15
N LEU A 85 -9.33 -6.78 3.95
CA LEU A 85 -8.01 -6.24 3.63
C LEU A 85 -7.99 -4.72 3.43
N ASN A 86 -9.18 -4.09 3.40
CA ASN A 86 -9.38 -2.67 3.13
C ASN A 86 -8.74 -2.20 1.81
N LEU A 87 -8.83 -3.02 0.77
CA LEU A 87 -8.44 -2.62 -0.58
C LEU A 87 -9.54 -1.74 -1.20
N ASN A 88 -9.13 -0.56 -1.68
CA ASN A 88 -10.01 0.50 -2.18
C ASN A 88 -10.02 0.53 -3.72
N PHE A 89 -8.87 0.30 -4.37
CA PHE A 89 -8.75 0.43 -5.82
C PHE A 89 -8.95 -0.90 -6.54
N ASP A 90 -10.03 -1.02 -7.31
CA ASP A 90 -10.31 -2.18 -8.16
C ASP A 90 -9.87 -2.00 -9.62
N TYR A 91 -9.05 -0.97 -9.85
CA TYR A 91 -8.32 -0.63 -11.07
C TYR A 91 -6.85 -0.32 -10.71
N ASP A 92 -6.00 -0.04 -11.71
CA ASP A 92 -4.62 0.40 -11.46
C ASP A 92 -4.58 1.91 -11.10
N PRO A 93 -4.35 2.28 -9.82
CA PRO A 93 -4.39 3.69 -9.43
C PRO A 93 -3.17 4.48 -9.94
N VAL A 94 -2.05 3.80 -10.24
CA VAL A 94 -0.78 4.45 -10.63
C VAL A 94 -0.11 3.63 -11.76
N PRO A 95 -0.60 3.78 -13.01
CA PRO A 95 -0.14 2.98 -14.14
C PRO A 95 1.34 3.21 -14.48
N ASP A 96 1.96 2.29 -15.23
CA ASP A 96 3.41 2.32 -15.51
C ASP A 96 3.88 3.55 -16.31
N ASN A 97 2.98 4.15 -17.09
CA ASN A 97 3.22 5.41 -17.80
C ASN A 97 2.96 6.65 -16.93
N PHE A 98 2.73 6.48 -15.62
CA PHE A 98 2.54 7.60 -14.71
C PHE A 98 3.84 8.39 -14.58
N ASP A 99 3.90 9.52 -15.29
CA ASP A 99 5.02 10.43 -15.25
C ASP A 99 5.02 11.19 -13.92
N SER A 100 5.92 10.76 -13.05
CA SER A 100 6.12 11.38 -11.75
C SER A 100 6.99 12.64 -11.81
N THR A 101 7.30 13.20 -12.98
CA THR A 101 7.89 14.54 -13.06
C THR A 101 6.96 15.65 -12.52
N ILE A 102 5.72 15.31 -12.13
CA ILE A 102 4.77 16.08 -11.28
C ILE A 102 4.81 17.57 -11.61
N LYS A 103 4.45 17.91 -12.85
CA LYS A 103 3.89 19.24 -13.08
C LYS A 103 2.46 19.30 -12.54
N GLU A 104 1.71 18.20 -12.69
CA GLU A 104 0.33 18.08 -12.18
C GLU A 104 0.06 16.65 -11.69
N LEU A 105 -0.66 16.54 -10.58
CA LEU A 105 -1.17 15.27 -10.06
C LEU A 105 -2.40 14.83 -10.87
N PRO A 106 -2.65 13.52 -11.04
CA PRO A 106 -3.92 13.05 -11.58
C PRO A 106 -5.08 13.62 -10.77
N LYS A 107 -6.22 13.88 -11.42
CA LYS A 107 -7.42 14.43 -10.77
C LYS A 107 -7.79 13.68 -9.49
N GLU A 108 -7.66 12.37 -9.51
CA GLU A 108 -7.93 11.51 -8.36
C GLU A 108 -7.03 11.78 -7.15
N PHE A 109 -5.76 12.13 -7.37
CA PHE A 109 -4.79 12.44 -6.32
C PHE A 109 -4.57 13.94 -6.11
N ALA A 110 -5.35 14.80 -6.78
CA ALA A 110 -5.16 16.24 -6.73
C ALA A 110 -5.26 16.82 -5.30
N TYR A 111 -5.99 16.15 -4.40
CA TYR A 111 -6.08 16.50 -2.98
C TYR A 111 -4.73 16.44 -2.26
N LEU A 112 -3.76 15.64 -2.74
CA LEU A 112 -2.42 15.57 -2.17
C LEU A 112 -1.63 16.87 -2.34
N ASN A 113 -2.09 17.82 -3.18
CA ASN A 113 -1.50 19.16 -3.21
C ASN A 113 -1.53 19.88 -1.86
N LYS A 114 -2.44 19.49 -0.94
CA LYS A 114 -2.47 20.00 0.43
C LYS A 114 -1.13 19.83 1.16
N ILE A 115 -0.33 18.82 0.81
CA ILE A 115 0.99 18.58 1.42
C ILE A 115 1.95 19.77 1.25
N LYS A 116 1.75 20.63 0.23
CA LYS A 116 2.60 21.81 -0.02
C LYS A 116 2.60 22.78 1.16
N GLU A 117 1.48 22.91 1.85
CA GLU A 117 1.37 23.77 3.03
C GLU A 117 2.18 23.21 4.19
N PHE A 118 2.07 21.90 4.44
CA PHE A 118 2.87 21.22 5.47
C PHE A 118 4.37 21.29 5.15
N LEU A 119 4.77 21.08 3.90
CA LEU A 119 6.19 21.16 3.48
C LEU A 119 6.78 22.56 3.67
N LYS A 120 5.95 23.60 3.62
CA LYS A 120 6.35 24.99 3.86
C LYS A 120 6.52 25.28 5.36
N ASN A 121 5.72 24.64 6.19
CA ASN A 121 5.63 24.92 7.63
C ASN A 121 6.41 23.92 8.51
N ARG A 122 6.93 22.83 7.94
CA ARG A 122 7.70 21.83 8.69
C ARG A 122 8.95 22.45 9.35
N PRO A 123 9.43 21.87 10.47
CA PRO A 123 10.65 22.32 11.14
C PRO A 123 11.83 22.40 10.19
N ILE A 124 12.72 23.38 10.40
CA ILE A 124 13.96 23.46 9.62
C ILE A 124 14.89 22.27 9.93
N PRO A 125 15.69 21.79 8.97
CA PRO A 125 16.59 20.67 9.19
C PRO A 125 17.59 20.96 10.33
N GLU A 126 17.71 20.03 11.25
CA GLU A 126 18.83 19.95 12.20
C GLU A 126 19.92 19.05 11.60
N TYR A 127 20.97 19.68 11.08
CA TYR A 127 22.07 18.97 10.42
C TYR A 127 22.86 18.07 11.38
N ALA A 128 22.86 18.35 12.68
CA ALA A 128 23.48 17.47 13.67
C ALA A 128 22.75 16.10 13.77
N LEU A 129 21.48 16.04 13.33
CA LEU A 129 20.68 14.83 13.23
C LEU A 129 20.68 14.24 11.81
N ASP A 130 21.54 14.74 10.91
CA ASP A 130 21.61 14.33 9.49
C ASP A 130 20.30 14.54 8.71
N GLN A 131 19.48 15.52 9.13
CA GLN A 131 18.21 15.84 8.47
C GLN A 131 18.44 16.55 7.14
N SER A 132 17.63 16.18 6.15
CA SER A 132 17.62 16.81 4.83
C SER A 132 16.28 16.62 4.14
N HIS A 133 15.57 17.73 4.00
CA HIS A 133 14.26 17.80 3.38
C HIS A 133 14.18 17.33 1.93
N ALA A 134 13.29 16.38 1.69
CA ALA A 134 12.74 16.06 0.38
C ALA A 134 11.83 17.19 -0.14
N ASP A 135 11.81 17.35 -1.46
CA ASP A 135 10.90 18.26 -2.13
C ASP A 135 9.49 17.65 -2.31
N PHE A 136 8.55 18.49 -2.76
CA PHE A 136 7.18 18.07 -3.06
C PHE A 136 7.14 16.90 -4.05
N SER A 137 7.97 16.93 -5.10
CA SER A 137 8.01 15.87 -6.12
C SER A 137 8.38 14.52 -5.49
N THR A 138 9.37 14.52 -4.61
CA THR A 138 9.88 13.33 -3.94
C THR A 138 8.87 12.75 -2.96
N VAL A 139 8.24 13.58 -2.13
CA VAL A 139 7.20 13.12 -1.18
C VAL A 139 6.04 12.47 -1.93
N ILE A 140 5.52 13.12 -2.97
CA ILE A 140 4.44 12.58 -3.80
C ILE A 140 4.84 11.28 -4.50
N LYS A 141 6.06 11.21 -5.06
CA LYS A 141 6.59 9.98 -5.68
C LYS A 141 6.59 8.82 -4.71
N LYS A 142 7.10 9.03 -3.50
CA LYS A 142 7.15 8.01 -2.43
C LYS A 142 5.72 7.56 -2.09
N THR A 143 4.79 8.51 -1.86
CA THR A 143 3.38 8.20 -1.56
C THR A 143 2.72 7.38 -2.67
N LEU A 144 2.79 7.82 -3.93
CA LEU A 144 2.16 7.13 -5.05
C LEU A 144 2.83 5.78 -5.35
N TYR A 145 4.13 5.64 -5.09
CA TYR A 145 4.80 4.36 -5.16
C TYR A 145 4.22 3.37 -4.15
N LEU A 146 3.98 3.80 -2.90
CA LEU A 146 3.37 2.96 -1.88
C LEU A 146 1.90 2.62 -2.20
N VAL A 147 1.13 3.58 -2.75
CA VAL A 147 -0.21 3.32 -3.31
C VAL A 147 -0.12 2.22 -4.37
N LYS A 148 0.80 2.37 -5.33
CA LYS A 148 1.01 1.41 -6.43
C LYS A 148 1.34 0.01 -5.94
N LYS A 149 2.15 -0.11 -4.89
CA LYS A 149 2.52 -1.41 -4.31
C LYS A 149 1.42 -2.01 -3.42
N GLY A 150 0.44 -1.22 -2.99
CA GLY A 150 -0.60 -1.67 -2.04
C GLY A 150 -0.08 -1.75 -0.61
N ASP A 151 0.99 -1.00 -0.32
CA ASP A 151 1.70 -0.99 0.95
C ASP A 151 1.08 -0.01 1.97
N ILE A 152 -0.03 0.63 1.60
CA ILE A 152 -0.78 1.53 2.49
C ILE A 152 -2.21 1.07 2.79
N GLU A 153 -2.93 0.49 1.81
CA GLU A 153 -4.36 0.19 1.92
C GLU A 153 -4.66 -0.77 3.09
N GLY A 154 -5.29 -0.30 4.16
CA GLY A 154 -5.60 -1.11 5.35
C GLY A 154 -4.41 -1.48 6.22
N ARG A 155 -3.22 -0.93 5.94
CA ARG A 155 -1.98 -1.27 6.66
C ARG A 155 -1.83 -0.45 7.92
N LYS A 156 -1.17 -1.05 8.92
CA LYS A 156 -0.53 -0.33 10.01
C LYS A 156 0.90 -0.05 9.59
N ILE A 157 1.29 1.21 9.53
CA ILE A 157 2.57 1.66 8.98
C ILE A 157 3.34 2.33 10.10
N ILE A 158 4.63 2.01 10.20
CA ILE A 158 5.55 2.72 11.08
C ILE A 158 6.58 3.48 10.24
N PHE A 159 6.81 4.73 10.60
CA PHE A 159 7.91 5.56 10.12
C PHE A 159 8.99 5.63 11.20
N LEU A 160 10.23 5.34 10.81
CA LEU A 160 11.42 5.48 11.63
C LEU A 160 12.20 6.68 11.09
N GLY A 161 11.99 7.85 11.70
CA GLY A 161 12.30 9.15 11.14
C GLY A 161 11.22 9.63 10.16
N ASP A 162 10.85 10.91 10.22
CA ASP A 162 9.94 11.53 9.23
C ASP A 162 10.12 13.05 9.09
N ASP A 163 11.36 13.53 9.02
CA ASP A 163 11.68 14.94 8.68
C ASP A 163 11.15 15.34 7.28
N ASP A 164 11.02 14.36 6.39
CA ASP A 164 10.38 14.47 5.08
C ASP A 164 8.85 14.63 5.12
N ILE A 165 8.22 14.44 6.29
CA ILE A 165 6.77 14.49 6.54
C ILE A 165 5.94 13.63 5.57
N ILE A 166 6.48 12.48 5.15
CA ILE A 166 5.80 11.53 4.26
C ILE A 166 4.58 10.94 4.96
N SER A 167 4.63 10.78 6.29
CA SER A 167 3.51 10.27 7.07
C SER A 167 2.25 11.12 6.88
N ILE A 168 2.37 12.45 6.79
CA ILE A 168 1.25 13.35 6.49
C ILE A 168 0.71 13.06 5.08
N SER A 169 1.59 12.90 4.09
CA SER A 169 1.17 12.59 2.73
C SER A 169 0.42 11.26 2.64
N ILE A 170 0.84 10.24 3.39
CA ILE A 170 0.10 8.98 3.51
C ILE A 170 -1.22 9.19 4.27
N GLY A 171 -1.22 9.95 5.36
CA GLY A 171 -2.42 10.28 6.13
C GLY A 171 -3.50 10.94 5.27
N LEU A 172 -3.12 11.90 4.43
CA LEU A 172 -4.01 12.58 3.49
C LEU A 172 -4.71 11.61 2.51
N THR A 173 -4.13 10.44 2.23
CA THR A 173 -4.80 9.44 1.38
C THR A 173 -6.00 8.76 2.05
N GLY A 174 -6.02 8.72 3.39
CA GLY A 174 -7.02 7.96 4.15
C GLY A 174 -6.98 6.45 3.94
N LEU A 175 -5.93 5.92 3.30
CA LEU A 175 -5.84 4.50 2.94
C LEU A 175 -5.21 3.65 4.05
N ALA A 176 -4.29 4.22 4.82
CA ALA A 176 -3.66 3.56 5.94
C ALA A 176 -4.66 3.38 7.09
N LYS A 177 -4.58 2.23 7.78
CA LYS A 177 -5.38 1.96 8.97
C LYS A 177 -4.82 2.71 10.18
N GLU A 178 -3.50 2.75 10.30
CA GLU A 178 -2.79 3.33 11.44
C GLU A 178 -1.42 3.79 10.96
N ILE A 179 -0.98 4.94 11.43
CA ILE A 179 0.35 5.48 11.16
C ILE A 179 1.00 5.76 12.50
N THR A 180 2.16 5.17 12.73
CA THR A 180 3.01 5.42 13.90
C THR A 180 4.28 6.08 13.42
N ILE A 181 4.71 7.14 14.08
CA ILE A 181 5.98 7.81 13.79
C ILE A 181 6.87 7.72 15.03
N VAL A 182 8.13 7.37 14.83
CA VAL A 182 9.18 7.41 15.84
C VAL A 182 10.31 8.27 15.28
N ASP A 183 10.62 9.35 15.96
CA ASP A 183 11.70 10.26 15.61
C ASP A 183 12.48 10.62 16.88
N ILE A 184 13.75 10.98 16.72
CA ILE A 184 14.58 11.48 17.83
C ILE A 184 14.37 12.98 18.06
N ASP A 185 13.86 13.68 17.04
CA ASP A 185 13.62 15.11 17.08
C ASP A 185 12.19 15.43 17.53
N ASP A 186 12.04 15.90 18.78
CA ASP A 186 10.74 16.29 19.34
C ASP A 186 10.05 17.38 18.52
N ARG A 187 10.80 18.23 17.79
CA ARG A 187 10.22 19.28 16.93
C ARG A 187 9.43 18.68 15.78
N ILE A 188 9.93 17.57 15.21
CA ILE A 188 9.24 16.81 14.17
C ILE A 188 7.98 16.16 14.76
N LEU A 189 8.11 15.49 15.91
CA LEU A 189 6.97 14.83 16.56
C LEU A 189 5.86 15.83 16.95
N ASP A 190 6.21 16.99 17.48
CA ASP A 190 5.28 18.06 17.83
C ASP A 190 4.57 18.59 16.59
N PHE A 191 5.31 18.87 15.51
CA PHE A 191 4.74 19.33 14.24
C PHE A 191 3.78 18.31 13.63
N LEU A 192 4.18 17.03 13.59
CA LEU A 192 3.36 15.94 13.05
C LEU A 192 2.10 15.72 13.90
N SER A 193 2.23 15.80 15.23
CA SER A 193 1.09 15.65 16.15
C SER A 193 0.06 16.77 15.98
N GLN A 194 0.52 18.02 15.78
CA GLN A 194 -0.37 19.15 15.48
C GLN A 194 -1.00 19.07 14.09
N SER A 195 -0.35 18.37 13.17
CA SER A 195 -0.83 18.18 11.79
C SER A 195 -1.80 17.00 11.65
N ALA A 196 -1.89 16.14 12.66
CA ALA A 196 -2.76 14.97 12.70
C ALA A 196 -4.15 15.37 13.23
N GLU A 197 -4.99 15.94 12.35
CA GLU A 197 -6.44 16.08 12.56
C GLU A 197 -7.24 15.12 11.68
#